data_AF-A0A428PK75-F1
#
_entry.id   AF-A0A428PK75-F1
#
_cell.length_a   1.000
_cell.length_b   1.000
_cell.length_c   1.000
_cell.angle_alpha   90.00
_cell.angle_beta   90.00
_cell.angle_gamma   90.00
#
_symmetry.space_group_name_H-M   'P 1'
#
loop_
_entity.id
_entity.type
_entity.pdbx_description
1 polymer ?
#
loop_
_entity_poly.entity_id
_entity_poly.type
_entity_poly.pdbx_seq_one_letter_code
_entity_poly.pdbx_strand_id
1 'polypeptide(L)'
;MAGQHRIEALREYAKQTGADINELWWTCIIYDRDRIPAELDVKLRVNRRDLSLPDSHGQIWMQLVLANDQCDSLFQGKKYDVERQMMDILRLTSTDKFPTARLVTLWKNNRWRPMITRWCATRLGRTTFNISTWDWMASYRIDSYWFTTFEQVLKSLAELPEECADSLQASDWAKLTEALPIDVQKLLKTTKEEGRIMMQVLTHVVSWLNTSPTVIIDKRQNNKPLIREDLKPAIRERQLTSRLRDGNNSSKVDLGTTVKEDQSTQLETLSIQLEKAVLDAVRDQILLFKSVAIKDYLSIFPHNDKDGYQKRFANKPWKKVLDKVEEIIGPVFGSSLLPTTFQTTSDDTNHYQPPSNVAREICA
;
A
#
# COMPACT_ATOMS: atom_id res chain seq x y z
N MET A 1 -0.11 33.62 -16.43
CA MET A 1 0.66 32.61 -15.67
C MET A 1 2.03 32.25 -16.26
N ALA A 2 2.58 33.03 -17.19
CA ALA A 2 4.00 33.00 -17.51
C ALA A 2 4.36 34.38 -18.03
N GLY A 3 5.48 34.93 -17.57
CA GLY A 3 5.86 36.29 -17.94
C GLY A 3 6.71 36.99 -16.91
N GLN A 4 6.73 36.58 -15.63
CA GLN A 4 7.55 37.25 -14.61
C GLN A 4 9.04 37.28 -14.97
N HIS A 5 9.60 36.17 -15.46
CA HIS A 5 10.99 36.17 -15.97
C HIS A 5 11.18 37.06 -17.20
N ARG A 6 10.18 37.20 -18.07
CA ARG A 6 10.24 38.09 -19.24
C ARG A 6 10.06 39.55 -18.85
N ILE A 7 9.16 39.84 -17.91
CA ILE A 7 8.96 41.14 -17.27
C ILE A 7 10.29 41.57 -16.63
N GLU A 8 10.92 40.68 -15.86
CA GLU A 8 12.16 40.99 -15.17
C GLU A 8 13.34 41.16 -16.14
N ALA A 9 13.46 40.28 -17.15
CA ALA A 9 14.45 40.44 -18.21
C ALA A 9 14.25 41.74 -19.01
N LEU A 10 13.00 42.14 -19.29
CA LEU A 10 12.71 43.38 -20.00
C LEU A 10 13.02 44.61 -19.14
N ARG A 11 12.74 44.55 -17.83
CA ARG A 11 13.15 45.59 -16.87
C ARG A 11 14.67 45.73 -16.79
N GLU A 12 15.38 44.62 -16.81
CA GLU A 12 16.84 44.60 -16.77
C GLU A 12 17.44 45.15 -18.07
N TYR A 13 16.88 44.77 -19.22
CA TYR A 13 17.23 45.34 -20.53
C TYR A 13 17.04 46.85 -20.57
N ALA A 14 15.89 47.35 -20.12
CA ALA A 14 15.60 48.79 -20.08
C ALA A 14 16.60 49.58 -19.22
N LYS A 15 17.01 49.02 -18.08
CA LYS A 15 18.05 49.61 -17.22
C LYS A 15 19.41 49.66 -17.92
N GLN A 16 19.75 48.65 -18.72
CA GLN A 16 21.05 48.56 -19.41
C GLN A 16 21.12 49.47 -20.65
N THR A 17 20.02 49.65 -21.36
CA THR A 17 19.99 50.37 -22.65
C THR A 17 19.48 51.80 -22.54
N GLY A 18 18.85 52.18 -21.42
CA GLY A 18 18.22 53.49 -21.27
C GLY A 18 17.00 53.67 -22.17
N ALA A 19 16.40 52.58 -22.65
CA ALA A 19 15.24 52.59 -23.52
C ALA A 19 14.03 53.26 -22.84
N ASP A 20 13.24 54.01 -23.62
CA ASP A 20 12.02 54.65 -23.13
C ASP A 20 11.01 53.59 -22.67
N ILE A 21 10.38 53.84 -21.53
CA ILE A 21 9.41 52.94 -20.92
C ILE A 21 8.20 52.69 -21.82
N ASN A 22 7.90 53.63 -22.72
CA ASN A 22 6.80 53.52 -23.70
C ASN A 22 7.10 52.54 -24.84
N GLU A 23 8.37 52.19 -25.05
CA GLU A 23 8.80 51.22 -26.07
C GLU A 23 8.82 49.78 -25.52
N LEU A 24 8.62 49.62 -24.21
CA LEU A 24 8.67 48.34 -23.51
C LEU A 24 7.30 47.67 -23.48
N TRP A 25 6.82 47.24 -24.66
CA TRP A 25 5.58 46.47 -24.78
C TRP A 25 5.83 45.12 -25.47
N TRP A 26 4.96 44.16 -25.18
CA TRP A 26 4.86 42.91 -25.96
C TRP A 26 3.40 42.53 -26.14
N THR A 27 3.12 41.78 -27.19
CA THR A 27 1.79 41.22 -27.44
C THR A 27 1.47 40.12 -26.43
N CYS A 28 0.37 40.30 -25.71
CA CYS A 28 -0.15 39.30 -24.79
C CYS A 28 -1.35 38.60 -25.43
N ILE A 29 -1.40 37.27 -25.31
CA ILE A 29 -2.64 36.53 -25.55
C ILE A 29 -3.37 36.46 -24.21
N ILE A 30 -4.51 37.15 -24.14
CA ILE A 30 -5.39 37.15 -22.97
C ILE A 30 -6.48 36.12 -23.24
N TYR A 31 -6.60 35.15 -22.33
CA TYR A 31 -7.65 34.15 -22.39
C TYR A 31 -8.75 34.52 -21.39
N ASP A 32 -10.00 34.34 -21.80
CA ASP A 32 -11.16 34.51 -20.91
C ASP A 32 -11.22 33.34 -19.93
N ARG A 33 -11.00 33.62 -18.64
CA ARG A 33 -10.95 32.62 -17.57
C ARG A 33 -12.16 31.69 -17.57
N ASP A 34 -13.34 32.20 -17.90
CA ASP A 34 -14.59 31.46 -17.80
C ASP A 34 -14.94 30.69 -19.08
N ARG A 35 -14.15 30.86 -20.15
CA ARG A 35 -14.35 30.20 -21.45
C ARG A 35 -13.19 29.32 -21.90
N ILE A 36 -12.09 29.25 -21.14
CA ILE A 36 -10.96 28.37 -21.48
C ILE A 36 -11.37 26.91 -21.28
N PRO A 37 -11.20 26.03 -22.28
CA PRO A 37 -11.39 24.59 -22.10
C PRO A 37 -10.46 24.05 -21.00
N ALA A 38 -10.96 23.18 -20.12
CA ALA A 38 -10.22 22.64 -18.97
C ALA A 38 -8.83 22.09 -19.35
N GLU A 39 -8.73 21.39 -20.47
CA GLU A 39 -7.46 20.89 -21.02
C GLU A 39 -6.46 22.03 -21.29
N LEU A 40 -6.90 23.12 -21.91
CA LEU A 40 -6.06 24.26 -22.23
C LEU A 40 -5.66 25.01 -20.96
N ASP A 41 -6.58 25.14 -20.00
CA ASP A 41 -6.34 25.77 -18.70
C ASP A 41 -5.22 25.04 -17.93
N VAL A 42 -5.26 23.70 -17.88
CA VAL A 42 -4.21 22.88 -17.28
C VAL A 42 -2.89 23.05 -18.02
N LYS A 43 -2.89 22.97 -19.36
CA LYS A 43 -1.68 23.17 -20.17
C LYS A 43 -1.04 24.54 -19.92
N LEU A 44 -1.85 25.59 -19.74
CA LEU A 44 -1.40 26.95 -19.44
C LEU A 44 -0.90 27.12 -18.00
N ARG A 45 -1.50 26.43 -17.02
CA ARG A 45 -1.06 26.42 -15.61
C ARG A 45 0.25 25.69 -15.42
N VAL A 46 0.37 24.52 -16.05
CA VAL A 46 1.52 23.63 -15.86
C VAL A 46 2.78 24.26 -16.44
N ASN A 47 2.67 24.93 -17.61
CA ASN A 47 3.75 25.69 -18.27
C ASN A 47 5.16 25.08 -18.12
N ARG A 48 5.26 23.75 -18.23
CA ARG A 48 6.51 22.98 -18.19
C ARG A 48 7.29 23.26 -19.47
N ARG A 49 7.98 24.40 -19.49
CA ARG A 49 9.16 24.62 -20.34
C ARG A 49 10.37 24.26 -19.51
N ASP A 50 11.43 23.78 -20.14
CA ASP A 50 12.61 23.08 -19.57
C ASP A 50 13.36 23.76 -18.39
N LEU A 51 12.89 24.92 -17.92
CA LEU A 51 13.50 25.76 -16.88
C LEU A 51 12.72 25.81 -15.55
N SER A 52 11.53 25.19 -15.43
CA SER A 52 10.84 25.08 -14.13
C SER A 52 11.35 23.87 -13.34
N LEU A 53 11.60 24.04 -12.03
CA LEU A 53 11.85 22.91 -11.12
C LEU A 53 10.80 21.81 -11.35
N PRO A 54 11.19 20.52 -11.43
CA PRO A 54 10.24 19.46 -11.72
C PRO A 54 9.22 19.37 -10.60
N ASP A 55 7.93 19.42 -10.95
CA ASP A 55 6.84 19.16 -10.02
C ASP A 55 7.07 17.80 -9.33
N SER A 56 6.84 17.75 -8.02
CA SER A 56 6.78 16.48 -7.29
C SER A 56 5.65 15.60 -7.84
N HIS A 57 5.77 14.28 -7.64
CA HIS A 57 4.71 13.34 -8.02
C HIS A 57 3.35 13.71 -7.42
N GLY A 58 3.32 14.26 -6.20
CA GLY A 58 2.08 14.67 -5.53
C GLY A 58 1.49 15.96 -6.11
N GLN A 59 2.31 16.91 -6.55
CA GLN A 59 1.84 18.09 -7.30
C GLN A 59 1.25 17.68 -8.65
N ILE A 60 1.89 16.74 -9.35
CA ILE A 60 1.37 16.17 -10.61
C ILE A 60 0.01 15.50 -10.37
N TRP A 61 -0.11 14.74 -9.28
CA TRP A 61 -1.40 14.13 -8.90
C TRP A 61 -2.47 15.19 -8.66
N MET A 62 -2.17 16.28 -7.94
CA MET A 62 -3.17 17.32 -7.68
C MET A 62 -3.56 18.10 -8.94
N GLN A 63 -2.65 18.31 -9.89
CA GLN A 63 -2.99 18.89 -11.19
C GLN A 63 -3.95 17.98 -11.98
N LEU A 64 -3.76 16.66 -11.88
CA LEU A 64 -4.64 15.67 -12.50
C LEU A 64 -6.05 15.68 -11.88
N VAL A 65 -6.13 15.81 -10.55
CA VAL A 65 -7.40 15.98 -9.82
C VAL A 65 -8.11 17.25 -10.29
N LEU A 66 -7.43 18.40 -10.27
CA LEU A 66 -8.01 19.67 -10.72
C LEU A 66 -8.50 19.61 -12.18
N ALA A 67 -7.73 18.97 -13.06
CA ALA A 67 -8.12 18.78 -14.45
C ALA A 67 -9.40 17.94 -14.59
N ASN A 68 -9.49 16.83 -13.86
CA ASN A 68 -10.67 15.97 -13.85
C ASN A 68 -11.90 16.67 -13.24
N ASP A 69 -11.73 17.42 -12.15
CA ASP A 69 -12.84 18.13 -11.48
C ASP A 69 -13.44 19.24 -12.37
N GLN A 70 -12.63 19.82 -13.25
CA GLN A 70 -13.10 20.76 -14.27
C GLN A 70 -13.78 20.08 -15.47
N CYS A 71 -13.50 18.79 -15.72
CA CYS A 71 -14.06 18.05 -16.84
C CYS A 71 -14.03 16.54 -16.59
N ASP A 72 -15.16 15.98 -16.14
CA ASP A 72 -15.29 14.58 -15.73
C ASP A 72 -15.02 13.55 -16.84
N SER A 73 -15.10 13.99 -18.10
CA SER A 73 -14.77 13.17 -19.27
C SER A 73 -13.28 12.91 -19.44
N LEU A 74 -12.42 13.69 -18.77
CA LEU A 74 -10.97 13.52 -18.84
C LEU A 74 -10.52 12.28 -18.05
N PHE A 75 -9.48 11.63 -18.57
CA PHE A 75 -8.79 10.48 -17.98
C PHE A 75 -9.68 9.25 -17.75
N GLN A 76 -10.71 9.10 -18.58
CA GLN A 76 -11.60 7.95 -18.62
C GLN A 76 -11.26 6.99 -19.77
N GLY A 77 -11.80 5.77 -19.75
CA GLY A 77 -11.63 4.80 -20.84
C GLY A 77 -10.43 3.87 -20.68
N LYS A 78 -9.82 3.42 -21.79
CA LYS A 78 -8.75 2.40 -21.75
C LYS A 78 -7.44 2.99 -21.25
N LYS A 79 -6.59 2.15 -20.66
CA LYS A 79 -5.31 2.56 -20.07
C LYS A 79 -4.44 3.38 -21.03
N TYR A 80 -4.30 2.92 -22.28
CA TYR A 80 -3.47 3.57 -23.28
C TYR A 80 -3.95 4.99 -23.62
N ASP A 81 -5.27 5.16 -23.79
CA ASP A 81 -5.86 6.46 -24.12
C ASP A 81 -5.68 7.45 -22.97
N VAL A 82 -5.93 6.99 -21.74
CA VAL A 82 -5.71 7.78 -20.53
C VAL A 82 -4.24 8.16 -20.37
N GLU A 83 -3.31 7.24 -20.62
CA GLU A 83 -1.87 7.52 -20.56
C GLU A 83 -1.46 8.60 -21.55
N ARG A 84 -1.91 8.50 -22.80
CA ARG A 84 -1.64 9.49 -23.85
C ARG A 84 -2.21 10.86 -23.48
N GLN A 85 -3.44 10.89 -22.96
CA GLN A 85 -4.09 12.11 -22.52
C GLN A 85 -3.35 12.75 -21.33
N MET A 86 -2.95 11.96 -20.32
CA MET A 86 -2.15 12.47 -19.20
C MET A 86 -0.81 13.07 -19.67
N MET A 87 -0.11 12.41 -20.60
CA MET A 87 1.15 12.92 -21.13
C MET A 87 1.00 14.27 -21.82
N ASP A 88 -0.06 14.44 -22.62
CA ASP A 88 -0.29 15.67 -23.36
C ASP A 88 -0.83 16.81 -22.48
N ILE A 89 -1.87 16.56 -21.69
CA ILE A 89 -2.51 17.58 -20.84
C ILE A 89 -1.52 18.09 -19.78
N LEU A 90 -0.79 17.18 -19.15
CA LEU A 90 0.19 17.53 -18.14
C LEU A 90 1.55 17.89 -18.75
N ARG A 91 1.74 17.86 -20.08
CA ARG A 91 3.04 18.17 -20.71
C ARG A 91 4.22 17.38 -20.09
N LEU A 92 4.01 16.08 -19.86
CA LEU A 92 5.02 15.18 -19.27
C LEU A 92 5.99 14.61 -20.32
N THR A 93 5.86 15.02 -21.58
CA THR A 93 6.62 14.46 -22.71
C THR A 93 8.09 14.91 -22.76
N SER A 94 8.44 16.03 -22.11
CA SER A 94 9.84 16.51 -22.03
C SER A 94 10.59 16.01 -20.80
N THR A 95 9.89 15.42 -19.82
CA THR A 95 10.52 14.81 -18.66
C THR A 95 10.94 13.39 -18.99
N ASP A 96 12.16 13.23 -19.49
CA ASP A 96 12.79 11.92 -19.57
C ASP A 96 12.64 11.24 -18.20
N LYS A 97 11.87 10.13 -18.14
CA LYS A 97 11.70 9.20 -17.00
C LYS A 97 10.47 9.39 -16.07
N PHE A 98 9.46 10.20 -16.38
CA PHE A 98 8.25 10.21 -15.54
C PHE A 98 7.42 8.91 -15.65
N PRO A 99 7.01 8.26 -14.54
CA PRO A 99 6.33 6.95 -14.58
C PRO A 99 4.83 7.04 -14.89
N THR A 100 4.45 7.58 -16.06
CA THR A 100 3.04 7.78 -16.45
C THR A 100 2.22 6.50 -16.42
N ALA A 101 2.76 5.38 -16.91
CA ALA A 101 2.06 4.09 -16.89
C ALA A 101 1.64 3.64 -15.47
N ARG A 102 2.40 4.01 -14.43
CA ARG A 102 2.09 3.73 -13.02
C ARG A 102 1.09 4.75 -12.48
N LEU A 103 1.22 6.03 -12.87
CA LEU A 103 0.24 7.07 -12.55
C LEU A 103 -1.16 6.65 -13.00
N VAL A 104 -1.29 6.14 -14.25
CA VAL A 104 -2.56 5.66 -14.79
C VAL A 104 -3.09 4.44 -14.03
N THR A 105 -2.22 3.51 -13.64
CA THR A 105 -2.62 2.35 -12.82
C THR A 105 -3.26 2.80 -11.51
N LEU A 106 -2.61 3.74 -10.79
CA LEU A 106 -3.10 4.28 -9.53
C LEU A 106 -4.37 5.12 -9.72
N TRP A 107 -4.43 5.93 -10.77
CA TRP A 107 -5.61 6.73 -11.09
C TRP A 107 -6.84 5.87 -11.37
N LYS A 108 -6.66 4.73 -12.06
CA LYS A 108 -7.74 3.80 -12.37
C LYS A 108 -8.05 2.80 -11.24
N ASN A 109 -7.36 2.91 -10.11
CA ASN A 109 -7.62 2.08 -8.94
C ASN A 109 -8.63 2.78 -8.02
N ASN A 110 -9.80 2.18 -7.83
CA ASN A 110 -10.93 2.77 -7.13
C ASN A 110 -10.69 2.95 -5.63
N ARG A 111 -9.78 2.17 -5.03
CA ARG A 111 -9.42 2.29 -3.61
C ARG A 111 -8.26 3.29 -3.41
N TRP A 112 -7.26 3.22 -4.28
CA TRP A 112 -6.05 4.04 -4.15
C TRP A 112 -6.23 5.46 -4.69
N ARG A 113 -7.01 5.70 -5.75
CA ARG A 113 -7.28 7.06 -6.25
C ARG A 113 -7.81 8.00 -5.16
N PRO A 114 -8.89 7.68 -4.41
CA PRO A 114 -9.37 8.57 -3.36
C PRO A 114 -8.38 8.69 -2.19
N MET A 115 -7.68 7.62 -1.82
CA MET A 115 -6.66 7.67 -0.76
C MET A 115 -5.50 8.60 -1.14
N ILE A 116 -4.93 8.46 -2.34
CA ILE A 116 -3.84 9.31 -2.83
C ILE A 116 -4.32 10.76 -2.93
N THR A 117 -5.54 10.99 -3.38
CA THR A 117 -6.10 12.35 -3.49
C THR A 117 -6.21 13.01 -2.13
N ARG A 118 -6.76 12.33 -1.11
CA ARG A 118 -6.79 12.84 0.27
C ARG A 118 -5.38 13.06 0.83
N TRP A 119 -4.46 12.14 0.56
CA TRP A 119 -3.06 12.27 0.97
C TRP A 119 -2.43 13.53 0.36
N CYS A 120 -2.47 13.67 -0.98
CA CYS A 120 -1.86 14.78 -1.72
C CYS A 120 -2.59 16.12 -1.55
N ALA A 121 -3.79 16.14 -0.96
CA ALA A 121 -4.43 17.38 -0.53
C ALA A 121 -3.62 18.08 0.59
N THR A 122 -2.86 17.30 1.37
CA THR A 122 -1.95 17.84 2.40
C THR A 122 -0.57 18.19 1.83
N ARG A 123 0.15 19.14 2.44
CA ARG A 123 1.55 19.44 2.08
C ARG A 123 2.46 18.23 2.29
N LEU A 124 2.28 17.52 3.40
CA LEU A 124 3.01 16.28 3.69
C LEU A 124 2.81 15.27 2.56
N GLY A 125 1.58 15.07 2.10
CA GLY A 125 1.32 14.11 1.04
C GLY A 125 1.90 14.52 -0.31
N ARG A 126 1.88 15.82 -0.66
CA ARG A 126 2.52 16.29 -1.90
C ARG A 126 4.02 16.00 -1.92
N THR A 127 4.68 16.16 -0.78
CA THR A 127 6.14 15.98 -0.66
C THR A 127 6.56 14.51 -0.52
N THR A 128 5.71 13.66 0.06
CA THR A 128 6.03 12.25 0.35
C THR A 128 5.44 11.25 -0.64
N PHE A 129 4.41 11.65 -1.42
CA PHE A 129 3.83 10.77 -2.42
C PHE A 129 4.85 10.42 -3.49
N ASN A 130 5.05 9.11 -3.70
CA ASN A 130 5.89 8.59 -4.76
C ASN A 130 5.10 7.55 -5.55
N ILE A 131 4.80 7.85 -6.82
CA ILE A 131 4.03 6.98 -7.72
C ILE A 131 4.57 5.55 -7.74
N SER A 132 5.89 5.37 -7.78
CA SER A 132 6.48 4.04 -7.84
C SER A 132 6.28 3.27 -6.53
N THR A 133 6.41 3.96 -5.40
CA THR A 133 6.19 3.37 -4.07
C THR A 133 4.74 2.93 -3.91
N TRP A 134 3.82 3.84 -4.20
CA TRP A 134 2.40 3.60 -4.03
C TRP A 134 1.85 2.57 -5.03
N ASP A 135 2.38 2.52 -6.27
CA ASP A 135 2.02 1.51 -7.27
C ASP A 135 2.35 0.09 -6.79
N TRP A 136 3.54 -0.14 -6.22
CA TRP A 136 3.84 -1.47 -5.70
C TRP A 136 3.05 -1.78 -4.41
N MET A 137 2.80 -0.80 -3.54
CA MET A 137 1.96 -1.01 -2.34
C MET A 137 0.55 -1.46 -2.74
N ALA A 138 -0.03 -0.81 -3.75
CA ALA A 138 -1.33 -1.16 -4.32
C ALA A 138 -1.36 -2.55 -4.94
N SER A 139 -0.24 -2.99 -5.54
CA SER A 139 -0.14 -4.30 -6.18
C SER A 139 -0.20 -5.46 -5.17
N TYR A 140 0.10 -5.22 -3.90
CA TYR A 140 0.15 -6.24 -2.85
C TYR A 140 -1.18 -6.54 -2.17
N ARG A 141 -2.25 -5.79 -2.47
CA ARG A 141 -3.63 -6.10 -2.05
C ARG A 141 -3.82 -6.21 -0.53
N ILE A 142 -2.94 -5.56 0.24
CA ILE A 142 -2.99 -5.41 1.71
C ILE A 142 -3.36 -3.96 2.06
N ASP A 143 -4.30 -3.41 1.30
CA ASP A 143 -4.61 -1.97 1.30
C ASP A 143 -5.11 -1.51 2.67
N SER A 144 -5.89 -2.32 3.39
CA SER A 144 -6.43 -1.94 4.71
C SER A 144 -5.31 -1.72 5.74
N TYR A 145 -4.24 -2.52 5.69
CA TYR A 145 -3.04 -2.29 6.50
C TYR A 145 -2.40 -0.93 6.23
N TRP A 146 -2.18 -0.59 4.95
CA TRP A 146 -1.59 0.70 4.57
C TRP A 146 -2.51 1.88 4.91
N PHE A 147 -3.79 1.72 4.60
CA PHE A 147 -4.79 2.78 4.72
C PHE A 147 -5.03 3.14 6.18
N THR A 148 -5.02 2.17 7.10
CA THR A 148 -5.15 2.42 8.55
C THR A 148 -4.11 3.45 9.01
N THR A 149 -2.85 3.29 8.61
CA THR A 149 -1.79 4.22 8.99
C THR A 149 -1.95 5.58 8.29
N PHE A 150 -2.26 5.60 6.99
CA PHE A 150 -2.48 6.87 6.27
C PHE A 150 -3.65 7.66 6.87
N GLU A 151 -4.73 7.00 7.27
CA GLU A 151 -5.90 7.64 7.86
C GLU A 151 -5.63 8.18 9.25
N GLN A 152 -4.84 7.47 10.07
CA GLN A 152 -4.37 8.01 11.35
C GLN A 152 -3.60 9.31 11.17
N VAL A 153 -2.71 9.39 10.17
CA VAL A 153 -1.96 10.61 9.86
C VAL A 153 -2.87 11.73 9.39
N LEU A 154 -3.76 11.44 8.45
CA LEU A 154 -4.71 12.43 7.93
C LEU A 154 -5.59 12.97 9.05
N LYS A 155 -6.03 12.12 9.97
CA LYS A 155 -6.77 12.52 11.17
C LYS A 155 -5.94 13.45 12.06
N SER A 156 -4.70 13.07 12.38
CA SER A 156 -3.82 13.92 13.20
C SER A 156 -3.51 15.27 12.52
N LEU A 157 -3.35 15.31 11.20
CA LEU A 157 -3.16 16.56 10.46
C LEU A 157 -4.42 17.44 10.49
N ALA A 158 -5.61 16.84 10.44
CA ALA A 158 -6.88 17.57 10.53
C ALA A 158 -7.14 18.17 11.92
N GLU A 159 -6.50 17.65 12.96
CA GLU A 159 -6.57 18.17 14.33
C GLU A 159 -5.62 19.37 14.56
N LEU A 160 -4.68 19.63 13.64
CA LEU A 160 -3.78 20.79 13.73
C LEU A 160 -4.44 22.07 13.18
N PRO A 161 -4.07 23.26 13.71
CA PRO A 161 -4.45 24.52 13.09
C PRO A 161 -3.99 24.57 11.62
N GLU A 162 -4.82 25.11 10.73
CA GLU A 162 -4.60 25.11 9.27
C GLU A 162 -3.23 25.71 8.87
N GLU A 163 -2.85 26.83 9.48
CA GLU A 163 -1.56 27.49 9.27
C GLU A 163 -0.36 26.60 9.64
N CYS A 164 -0.54 25.73 10.64
CA CYS A 164 0.47 24.77 11.06
C CYS A 164 0.53 23.59 10.07
N ALA A 165 -0.62 23.02 9.70
CA ALA A 165 -0.68 21.92 8.74
C ALA A 165 -0.07 22.28 7.37
N ASP A 166 -0.25 23.52 6.93
CA ASP A 166 0.29 24.01 5.65
C ASP A 166 1.76 24.42 5.70
N SER A 167 2.31 24.70 6.88
CA SER A 167 3.74 25.06 7.03
C SER A 167 4.65 23.87 7.27
N LEU A 168 4.10 22.73 7.75
CA LEU A 168 4.86 21.52 8.08
C LEU A 168 5.63 20.95 6.88
N GLN A 169 6.95 20.86 7.03
CA GLN A 169 7.83 20.12 6.12
C GLN A 169 7.92 18.65 6.52
N ALA A 170 8.47 17.84 5.61
CA ALA A 170 8.79 16.44 5.89
C ALA A 170 9.76 16.27 7.08
N SER A 171 10.66 17.24 7.31
CA SER A 171 11.58 17.26 8.46
C SER A 171 10.88 17.51 9.79
N ASP A 172 9.88 18.39 9.79
CA ASP A 172 9.07 18.69 10.98
C ASP A 172 8.20 17.49 11.32
N TRP A 173 7.66 16.83 10.29
CA TRP A 173 6.94 15.58 10.45
C TRP A 173 7.80 14.46 11.03
N ALA A 174 9.07 14.33 10.62
CA ALA A 174 9.97 13.32 11.19
C ALA A 174 10.10 13.48 12.72
N LYS A 175 10.23 14.72 13.21
CA LYS A 175 10.26 15.03 14.64
C LYS A 175 8.93 14.76 15.33
N LEU A 176 7.81 15.12 14.68
CA LEU A 176 6.47 14.82 15.20
C LEU A 176 6.22 13.31 15.30
N THR A 177 6.69 12.51 14.34
CA THR A 177 6.54 11.05 14.39
C THR A 177 7.39 10.37 15.45
N GLU A 178 8.46 11.00 15.93
CA GLU A 178 9.19 10.50 17.10
C GLU A 178 8.38 10.70 18.40
N ALA A 179 7.55 11.75 18.44
CA ALA A 179 6.68 12.06 19.56
C ALA A 179 5.29 11.40 19.49
N LEU A 180 4.82 11.04 18.28
CA LEU A 180 3.54 10.39 18.06
C LEU A 180 3.69 8.86 18.05
N PRO A 181 2.71 8.10 18.56
CA PRO A 181 2.71 6.63 18.48
C PRO A 181 2.48 6.10 17.04
N ILE A 182 2.55 6.96 16.01
CA ILE A 182 2.22 6.64 14.63
C ILE A 182 3.50 6.38 13.83
N ASP A 183 3.64 5.14 13.34
CA ASP A 183 4.84 4.69 12.65
C ASP A 183 4.87 4.99 11.14
N VAL A 184 4.55 6.22 10.78
CA VAL A 184 4.47 6.69 9.38
C VAL A 184 5.83 6.59 8.70
N GLN A 185 6.89 6.91 9.42
CA GLN A 185 8.24 6.89 8.88
C GLN A 185 8.68 5.47 8.54
N LYS A 186 8.44 4.48 9.41
CA LYS A 186 8.76 3.10 9.02
C LYS A 186 7.84 2.65 7.90
N LEU A 187 6.59 3.09 7.83
CA LEU A 187 5.69 2.76 6.72
C LEU A 187 6.24 3.27 5.39
N LEU A 188 6.56 4.56 5.31
CA LEU A 188 7.11 5.18 4.09
C LEU A 188 8.49 4.64 3.74
N LYS A 189 9.26 4.17 4.73
CA LYS A 189 10.54 3.48 4.53
C LYS A 189 10.41 1.98 4.24
N THR A 190 9.20 1.43 4.28
CA THR A 190 8.97 0.01 3.96
C THR A 190 9.39 -0.24 2.52
N THR A 191 10.30 -1.19 2.34
CA THR A 191 10.82 -1.50 1.01
C THR A 191 9.85 -2.38 0.23
N LYS A 192 10.00 -2.38 -1.11
CA LYS A 192 9.22 -3.25 -1.98
C LYS A 192 9.36 -4.73 -1.63
N GLU A 193 10.55 -5.16 -1.16
CA GLU A 193 10.80 -6.53 -0.72
C GLU A 193 10.03 -6.85 0.56
N GLU A 194 10.03 -5.95 1.54
CA GLU A 194 9.33 -6.15 2.82
C GLU A 194 7.82 -6.23 2.62
N GLY A 195 7.25 -5.33 1.80
CA GLY A 195 5.84 -5.42 1.42
C GLY A 195 5.50 -6.72 0.68
N ARG A 196 6.44 -7.28 -0.10
CA ARG A 196 6.26 -8.57 -0.77
C ARG A 196 6.20 -9.71 0.25
N ILE A 197 7.13 -9.72 1.21
CA ILE A 197 7.18 -10.72 2.28
C ILE A 197 5.88 -10.69 3.07
N MET A 198 5.43 -9.50 3.49
CA MET A 198 4.16 -9.28 4.18
C MET A 198 2.98 -9.89 3.41
N MET A 199 2.88 -9.59 2.12
CA MET A 199 1.85 -10.14 1.23
C MET A 199 1.93 -11.67 1.11
N GLN A 200 3.14 -12.24 0.96
CA GLN A 200 3.33 -13.69 0.86
C GLN A 200 2.92 -14.40 2.14
N VAL A 201 3.33 -13.89 3.31
CA VAL A 201 2.95 -14.47 4.60
C VAL A 201 1.43 -14.43 4.79
N LEU A 202 0.77 -13.31 4.47
CA LEU A 202 -0.69 -13.26 4.54
C LEU A 202 -1.36 -14.26 3.57
N THR A 203 -0.76 -14.49 2.40
CA THR A 203 -1.25 -15.52 1.45
C THR A 203 -1.08 -16.94 2.03
N HIS A 204 -0.02 -17.20 2.80
CA HIS A 204 0.10 -18.45 3.56
C HIS A 204 -1.02 -18.59 4.59
N VAL A 205 -1.31 -17.52 5.35
CA VAL A 205 -2.42 -17.52 6.33
C VAL A 205 -3.76 -17.82 5.65
N VAL A 206 -4.03 -17.19 4.50
CA VAL A 206 -5.21 -17.52 3.69
C VAL A 206 -5.22 -19.00 3.31
N SER A 207 -4.08 -19.57 2.92
CA SER A 207 -3.98 -20.99 2.56
C SER A 207 -4.19 -21.94 3.74
N TRP A 208 -4.04 -21.47 4.98
CA TRP A 208 -4.35 -22.26 6.18
C TRP A 208 -5.86 -22.31 6.44
N LEU A 209 -6.54 -21.19 6.16
CA LEU A 209 -7.91 -20.94 6.60
C LEU A 209 -8.94 -21.18 5.50
N ASN A 210 -8.57 -20.97 4.24
CA ASN A 210 -9.46 -21.05 3.10
C ASN A 210 -8.94 -22.07 2.09
N THR A 211 -9.73 -23.13 1.90
CA THR A 211 -9.43 -24.22 0.95
C THR A 211 -9.66 -23.82 -0.51
N SER A 212 -10.38 -22.72 -0.76
CA SER A 212 -10.74 -22.21 -2.09
C SER A 212 -10.54 -20.69 -2.18
N PRO A 213 -9.28 -20.19 -2.14
CA PRO A 213 -8.99 -18.76 -2.22
C PRO A 213 -9.27 -18.19 -3.62
N THR A 214 -9.54 -16.88 -3.67
CA THR A 214 -9.81 -16.16 -4.92
C THR A 214 -8.63 -16.22 -5.89
N VAL A 215 -8.86 -16.80 -7.08
CA VAL A 215 -7.86 -16.85 -8.16
C VAL A 215 -7.92 -15.57 -8.99
N ILE A 216 -6.81 -14.84 -9.05
CA ILE A 216 -6.69 -13.68 -9.95
C ILE A 216 -6.34 -14.17 -11.35
N ILE A 217 -7.34 -14.15 -12.24
CA ILE A 217 -7.17 -14.51 -13.65
C ILE A 217 -6.39 -13.41 -14.39
N ASP A 218 -6.81 -12.14 -14.26
CA ASP A 218 -6.14 -11.02 -14.89
C ASP A 218 -5.20 -10.27 -13.93
N LYS A 219 -3.90 -10.51 -14.09
CA LYS A 219 -2.86 -9.79 -13.33
C LYS A 219 -2.79 -8.30 -13.67
N ARG A 220 -3.40 -7.84 -14.77
CA ARG A 220 -3.43 -6.43 -15.20
C ARG A 220 -4.64 -5.67 -14.67
N GLN A 221 -5.58 -6.34 -14.01
CA GLN A 221 -6.73 -5.67 -13.38
C GLN A 221 -6.26 -4.73 -12.27
N ASN A 222 -6.72 -3.47 -12.32
CA ASN A 222 -6.34 -2.46 -11.31
C ASN A 222 -7.06 -2.66 -9.97
N ASN A 223 -8.27 -3.24 -10.00
CA ASN A 223 -9.17 -3.37 -8.87
C ASN A 223 -9.30 -4.83 -8.42
N LYS A 224 -8.19 -5.43 -8.00
CA LYS A 224 -8.18 -6.81 -7.48
C LYS A 224 -8.79 -6.86 -6.07
N PRO A 225 -9.52 -7.94 -5.71
CA PRO A 225 -9.99 -8.16 -4.35
C PRO A 225 -8.85 -8.09 -3.34
N LEU A 226 -9.07 -7.68 -2.09
CA LEU A 226 -8.01 -7.73 -1.07
C LEU A 226 -7.71 -9.18 -0.68
N ILE A 227 -6.51 -9.45 -0.17
CA ILE A 227 -6.18 -10.81 0.31
C ILE A 227 -7.05 -11.17 1.52
N ARG A 228 -7.34 -10.21 2.40
CA ARG A 228 -8.21 -10.44 3.56
C ARG A 228 -9.64 -10.83 3.23
N GLU A 229 -10.14 -10.56 2.01
CA GLU A 229 -11.47 -11.03 1.59
C GLU A 229 -11.55 -12.56 1.63
N ASP A 230 -10.43 -13.24 1.33
CA ASP A 230 -10.33 -14.69 1.39
C ASP A 230 -10.27 -15.24 2.83
N LEU A 231 -10.13 -14.40 3.86
CA LEU A 231 -10.18 -14.79 5.28
C LEU A 231 -11.63 -14.85 5.80
N LYS A 232 -12.54 -14.10 5.18
CA LYS A 232 -13.93 -13.97 5.62
C LYS A 232 -14.71 -15.30 5.68
N PRO A 233 -14.58 -16.23 4.72
CA PRO A 233 -15.28 -17.51 4.80
C PRO A 233 -14.94 -18.30 6.07
N ALA A 234 -13.66 -18.37 6.42
CA ALA A 234 -13.18 -19.09 7.60
C ALA A 234 -13.62 -18.42 8.92
N ILE A 235 -13.57 -17.08 8.97
CA ILE A 235 -14.08 -16.32 10.13
C ILE A 235 -15.56 -16.65 10.36
N ARG A 236 -16.37 -16.62 9.28
CA ARG A 236 -17.81 -16.89 9.35
C ARG A 236 -18.10 -18.30 9.85
N GLU A 237 -17.41 -19.31 9.31
CA GLU A 237 -17.60 -20.70 9.71
C GLU A 237 -17.33 -20.90 11.20
N ARG A 238 -16.26 -20.31 11.73
CA ARG A 238 -15.94 -20.43 13.15
C ARG A 238 -16.90 -19.70 14.08
N GLN A 239 -17.37 -18.53 13.67
CA GLN A 239 -18.43 -17.83 14.40
C GLN A 239 -19.74 -18.63 14.43
N LEU A 240 -20.04 -19.40 13.37
CA LEU A 240 -21.19 -20.30 13.35
C LEU A 240 -20.99 -21.46 14.35
N THR A 241 -19.82 -22.09 14.31
CA THR A 241 -19.47 -23.24 15.17
C THR A 241 -19.43 -22.86 16.66
N SER A 242 -18.94 -21.68 17.02
CA SER A 242 -18.98 -21.21 18.42
C SER A 242 -20.41 -20.97 18.89
N ARG A 243 -21.26 -20.33 18.07
CA ARG A 243 -22.68 -20.11 18.39
C ARG A 243 -23.45 -21.42 18.55
N LEU A 244 -23.13 -22.45 17.77
CA LEU A 244 -23.73 -23.79 17.92
C LEU A 244 -23.28 -24.49 19.22
N ARG A 245 -22.07 -24.20 19.71
CA ARG A 245 -21.54 -24.74 20.97
C ARG A 245 -22.15 -24.07 22.20
N ASP A 246 -22.42 -22.76 22.10
CA ASP A 246 -22.98 -21.95 23.19
C ASP A 246 -24.52 -21.92 23.18
N GLY A 247 -25.15 -22.32 22.07
CA GLY A 247 -26.59 -22.19 21.81
C GLY A 247 -27.43 -23.41 22.16
N ASN A 248 -27.49 -23.80 23.43
CA ASN A 248 -28.56 -24.68 23.95
C ASN A 248 -29.67 -23.91 24.71
N ASN A 249 -29.75 -22.58 24.56
CA ASN A 249 -30.87 -21.78 25.08
C ASN A 249 -31.47 -20.89 23.99
N SER A 250 -32.79 -21.05 23.85
CA SER A 250 -33.71 -20.56 22.84
C SER A 250 -33.75 -19.05 22.60
N SER A 251 -34.03 -18.62 21.37
CA SER A 251 -35.36 -18.10 20.98
C SER A 251 -35.31 -17.47 19.58
N LYS A 252 -36.36 -17.80 18.81
CA LYS A 252 -36.57 -17.42 17.42
C LYS A 252 -37.18 -16.01 17.43
N VAL A 253 -36.34 -14.97 17.40
CA VAL A 253 -36.80 -13.59 17.18
C VAL A 253 -36.44 -13.18 15.76
N ASP A 254 -37.46 -12.89 14.97
CA ASP A 254 -37.38 -12.45 13.60
C ASP A 254 -36.85 -11.00 13.55
N LEU A 255 -35.55 -10.85 13.28
CA LEU A 255 -34.85 -9.56 13.15
C LEU A 255 -33.93 -9.59 11.92
N GLY A 256 -34.50 -9.92 10.77
CA GLY A 256 -33.75 -10.35 9.57
C GLY A 256 -32.87 -9.31 8.88
N THR A 257 -33.02 -8.01 9.15
CA THR A 257 -32.28 -6.94 8.46
C THR A 257 -31.15 -6.37 9.31
N THR A 258 -31.44 -5.94 10.55
CA THR A 258 -30.46 -5.34 11.46
C THR A 258 -29.37 -6.33 11.89
N VAL A 259 -29.71 -7.61 12.05
CA VAL A 259 -28.75 -8.66 12.42
C VAL A 259 -27.77 -8.99 11.29
N LYS A 260 -28.18 -8.84 10.03
CA LYS A 260 -27.31 -9.12 8.87
C LYS A 260 -26.28 -8.02 8.66
N GLU A 261 -26.65 -6.76 8.84
CA GLU A 261 -25.74 -5.62 8.75
C GLU A 261 -24.69 -5.63 9.86
N ASP A 262 -25.10 -5.94 11.09
CA ASP A 262 -24.20 -6.09 12.23
C ASP A 262 -23.19 -7.25 12.01
N GLN A 263 -23.66 -8.39 11.52
CA GLN A 263 -22.77 -9.52 11.19
C GLN A 263 -21.77 -9.21 10.06
N SER A 264 -22.21 -8.51 9.01
CA SER A 264 -21.31 -8.10 7.92
C SER A 264 -20.23 -7.13 8.42
N THR A 265 -20.60 -6.21 9.31
CA THR A 265 -19.69 -5.22 9.90
C THR A 265 -18.68 -5.87 10.85
N GLN A 266 -19.13 -6.82 11.68
CA GLN A 266 -18.25 -7.61 12.56
C GLN A 266 -17.27 -8.46 11.75
N LEU A 267 -17.74 -9.11 10.67
CA LEU A 267 -16.90 -9.90 9.79
C LEU A 267 -15.82 -9.04 9.11
N GLU A 268 -16.20 -7.84 8.65
CA GLU A 268 -15.27 -6.87 8.09
C GLU A 268 -14.21 -6.47 9.11
N THR A 269 -14.64 -6.10 10.31
CA THR A 269 -13.76 -5.68 11.42
C THR A 269 -12.76 -6.77 11.78
N LEU A 270 -13.21 -8.01 11.95
CA LEU A 270 -12.32 -9.14 12.28
C LEU A 270 -11.33 -9.45 11.16
N SER A 271 -11.75 -9.34 9.89
CA SER A 271 -10.83 -9.55 8.76
C SER A 271 -9.72 -8.50 8.72
N ILE A 272 -10.03 -7.24 9.05
CA ILE A 272 -9.05 -6.14 9.15
C ILE A 272 -8.14 -6.35 10.35
N GLN A 273 -8.69 -6.73 11.51
CA GLN A 273 -7.92 -7.02 12.72
C GLN A 273 -6.94 -8.18 12.50
N LEU A 274 -7.38 -9.26 11.86
CA LEU A 274 -6.53 -10.41 11.54
C LEU A 274 -5.41 -10.02 10.55
N GLU A 275 -5.75 -9.32 9.46
CA GLU A 275 -4.75 -8.82 8.52
C GLU A 275 -3.70 -7.97 9.26
N LYS A 276 -4.15 -7.02 10.09
CA LYS A 276 -3.26 -6.14 10.84
C LYS A 276 -2.37 -6.91 11.81
N ALA A 277 -2.93 -7.82 12.61
CA ALA A 277 -2.18 -8.58 13.61
C ALA A 277 -1.10 -9.47 12.97
N VAL A 278 -1.43 -10.12 11.85
CA VAL A 278 -0.46 -10.93 11.07
C VAL A 278 0.64 -10.03 10.50
N LEU A 279 0.27 -8.93 9.86
CA LEU A 279 1.24 -8.06 9.19
C LEU A 279 2.15 -7.32 10.17
N ASP A 280 1.64 -6.91 11.34
CA ASP A 280 2.46 -6.37 12.42
C ASP A 280 3.46 -7.42 12.96
N ALA A 281 3.01 -8.66 13.16
CA ALA A 281 3.89 -9.74 13.61
C ALA A 281 5.03 -10.03 12.61
N VAL A 282 4.74 -9.99 11.30
CA VAL A 282 5.75 -10.12 10.24
C VAL A 282 6.70 -8.94 10.24
N ARG A 283 6.17 -7.73 10.35
CA ARG A 283 6.94 -6.49 10.33
C ARG A 283 7.91 -6.40 11.49
N ASP A 284 7.48 -6.76 12.70
CA ASP A 284 8.33 -6.84 13.90
C ASP A 284 9.52 -7.78 13.73
N GLN A 285 9.41 -8.76 12.83
CA GLN A 285 10.42 -9.80 12.61
C GLN A 285 10.94 -9.79 11.17
N ILE A 286 10.83 -8.66 10.47
CA ILE A 286 11.07 -8.59 9.03
C ILE A 286 12.51 -8.99 8.66
N LEU A 287 13.48 -8.66 9.51
CA LEU A 287 14.88 -9.06 9.31
C LEU A 287 15.07 -10.58 9.31
N LEU A 288 14.31 -11.30 10.15
CA LEU A 288 14.34 -12.76 10.19
C LEU A 288 13.69 -13.34 8.93
N PHE A 289 12.56 -12.79 8.47
CA PHE A 289 11.93 -13.21 7.22
C PHE A 289 12.79 -12.93 5.97
N LYS A 290 13.70 -11.95 6.03
CA LYS A 290 14.67 -11.68 4.96
C LYS A 290 15.87 -12.63 4.95
N SER A 291 16.10 -13.37 6.04
CA SER A 291 17.18 -14.35 6.10
C SER A 291 16.99 -15.43 5.03
N VAL A 292 18.09 -15.90 4.45
CA VAL A 292 18.08 -16.97 3.42
C VAL A 292 17.30 -18.19 3.93
N ALA A 293 17.55 -18.55 5.21
CA ALA A 293 16.89 -19.67 5.88
C ALA A 293 15.36 -19.60 5.85
N ILE A 294 14.73 -18.42 5.92
CA ILE A 294 13.26 -18.29 5.91
C ILE A 294 12.72 -17.95 4.53
N LYS A 295 13.49 -17.19 3.75
CA LYS A 295 13.09 -16.70 2.44
C LYS A 295 12.78 -17.82 1.46
N ASP A 296 13.53 -18.91 1.52
CA ASP A 296 13.31 -20.09 0.66
C ASP A 296 11.97 -20.79 0.95
N TYR A 297 11.46 -20.68 2.18
CA TYR A 297 10.17 -21.25 2.56
C TYR A 297 8.95 -20.40 2.19
N LEU A 298 9.13 -19.14 1.75
CA LEU A 298 8.03 -18.23 1.37
C LEU A 298 7.38 -18.60 0.03
N SER A 299 7.99 -19.48 -0.76
CA SER A 299 7.42 -20.03 -2.00
C SER A 299 6.73 -21.39 -1.78
N ILE A 300 6.95 -22.03 -0.63
CA ILE A 300 6.48 -23.38 -0.33
C ILE A 300 5.19 -23.30 0.49
N PHE A 301 4.04 -23.48 -0.17
CA PHE A 301 2.70 -23.42 0.43
C PHE A 301 2.27 -24.76 1.05
N PRO A 302 1.26 -24.77 1.95
CA PRO A 302 0.79 -26.00 2.61
C PRO A 302 0.41 -27.13 1.65
N HIS A 303 -0.14 -26.80 0.48
CA HIS A 303 -0.52 -27.80 -0.53
C HIS A 303 0.68 -28.44 -1.24
N ASN A 304 1.86 -27.79 -1.21
CA ASN A 304 3.08 -28.27 -1.86
C ASN A 304 3.92 -29.19 -0.96
N ASP A 305 3.73 -29.13 0.37
CA ASP A 305 4.52 -29.89 1.35
C ASP A 305 3.68 -30.20 2.59
N LYS A 306 2.63 -31.01 2.46
CA LYS A 306 1.69 -31.26 3.57
C LYS A 306 2.38 -31.83 4.82
N ASP A 307 3.36 -32.71 4.61
CA ASP A 307 4.02 -33.45 5.69
C ASP A 307 5.15 -32.65 6.35
N GLY A 308 5.82 -31.76 5.59
CA GLY A 308 6.93 -30.92 6.06
C GLY A 308 6.55 -29.50 6.44
N TYR A 309 5.38 -28.99 6.00
CA TYR A 309 5.03 -27.57 6.15
C TYR A 309 5.07 -27.11 7.61
N GLN A 310 4.62 -27.95 8.53
CA GLN A 310 4.52 -27.64 9.97
C GLN A 310 5.87 -27.42 10.64
N LYS A 311 6.96 -27.98 10.10
CA LYS A 311 8.32 -27.79 10.64
C LYS A 311 8.70 -26.31 10.69
N ARG A 312 8.08 -25.45 9.87
CA ARG A 312 8.32 -24.00 9.91
C ARG A 312 7.92 -23.36 11.23
N PHE A 313 6.93 -23.91 11.94
CA PHE A 313 6.46 -23.37 13.22
C PHE A 313 7.46 -23.63 14.36
N ALA A 314 8.51 -24.42 14.14
CA ALA A 314 9.67 -24.43 15.02
C ALA A 314 10.47 -23.11 14.94
N ASN A 315 10.35 -22.36 13.84
CA ASN A 315 10.98 -21.05 13.70
C ASN A 315 10.13 -19.97 14.38
N LYS A 316 10.78 -19.18 15.23
CA LYS A 316 10.15 -18.08 15.99
C LYS A 316 9.25 -17.15 15.15
N PRO A 317 9.60 -16.75 13.91
CA PRO A 317 8.75 -15.85 13.12
C PRO A 317 7.45 -16.47 12.64
N TRP A 318 7.49 -17.70 12.16
CA TRP A 318 6.29 -18.41 11.75
C TRP A 318 5.41 -18.77 12.94
N LYS A 319 6.02 -19.12 14.08
CA LYS A 319 5.27 -19.35 15.33
C LYS A 319 4.52 -18.10 15.77
N LYS A 320 5.16 -16.93 15.81
CA LYS A 320 4.49 -15.67 16.20
C LYS A 320 3.32 -15.34 15.27
N VAL A 321 3.44 -15.63 13.97
CA VAL A 321 2.32 -15.47 13.02
C VAL A 321 1.19 -16.44 13.34
N LEU A 322 1.49 -17.72 13.58
CA LEU A 322 0.48 -18.72 13.95
C LEU A 322 -0.23 -18.33 15.25
N ASP A 323 0.52 -17.96 16.29
CA ASP A 323 -0.03 -17.54 17.58
C ASP A 323 -1.03 -16.38 17.40
N LYS A 324 -0.73 -15.41 16.52
CA LYS A 324 -1.63 -14.28 16.22
C LYS A 324 -2.89 -14.68 15.45
N VAL A 325 -2.78 -15.66 14.56
CA VAL A 325 -3.97 -16.19 13.87
C VAL A 325 -4.84 -16.95 14.87
N GLU A 326 -4.23 -17.78 15.73
CA GLU A 326 -4.95 -18.57 16.73
C GLU A 326 -5.59 -17.73 17.84
N GLU A 327 -4.96 -16.61 18.21
CA GLU A 327 -5.53 -15.64 19.15
C GLU A 327 -6.87 -15.06 18.65
N ILE A 328 -7.00 -14.82 17.34
CA ILE A 328 -8.18 -14.16 16.75
C ILE A 328 -9.21 -15.18 16.25
N ILE A 329 -8.75 -16.26 15.63
CA ILE A 329 -9.60 -17.22 14.91
C ILE A 329 -9.78 -18.51 15.73
N GLY A 330 -8.94 -18.76 16.73
CA GLY A 330 -8.84 -20.04 17.45
C GLY A 330 -7.89 -21.03 16.76
N PRO A 331 -7.75 -22.26 17.29
CA PRO A 331 -6.79 -23.26 16.79
C PRO A 331 -6.91 -23.51 15.29
N VAL A 332 -5.86 -23.23 14.50
CA VAL A 332 -5.92 -23.30 13.03
C VAL A 332 -5.83 -24.75 12.56
N PHE A 333 -4.96 -25.51 13.20
CA PHE A 333 -4.76 -26.93 12.95
C PHE A 333 -5.51 -27.73 14.03
N GLY A 334 -6.12 -28.86 13.64
CA GLY A 334 -6.75 -29.77 14.61
C GLY A 334 -5.74 -30.22 15.67
N SER A 335 -6.22 -30.52 16.87
CA SER A 335 -5.43 -30.89 18.06
C SER A 335 -4.44 -32.06 17.89
N SER A 336 -4.48 -32.75 16.75
CA SER A 336 -3.57 -33.82 16.34
C SER A 336 -2.25 -33.32 15.71
N LEU A 337 -2.07 -32.02 15.52
CA LEU A 337 -1.02 -31.46 14.64
C LEU A 337 -0.06 -30.47 15.33
N LEU A 338 -0.15 -30.30 16.64
CA LEU A 338 0.97 -29.73 17.41
C LEU A 338 1.94 -30.86 17.72
N PRO A 339 3.27 -30.65 17.60
CA PRO A 339 4.22 -31.62 18.12
C PRO A 339 3.92 -31.79 19.61
N THR A 340 3.58 -33.01 20.00
CA THR A 340 3.46 -33.40 21.40
C THR A 340 4.69 -32.89 22.13
N THR A 341 4.44 -32.12 23.18
CA THR A 341 5.37 -31.56 24.15
C THR A 341 6.72 -32.27 24.17
N PHE A 342 7.80 -31.52 23.97
CA PHE A 342 9.17 -32.01 24.20
C PHE A 342 9.25 -32.68 25.57
N GLN A 343 9.35 -34.00 25.59
CA GLN A 343 9.93 -34.70 26.72
C GLN A 343 11.42 -34.38 26.68
N THR A 344 11.86 -33.52 27.58
CA THR A 344 13.24 -33.55 28.07
C THR A 344 13.46 -34.88 28.75
N THR A 345 13.88 -35.89 27.98
CA THR A 345 14.64 -37.01 28.52
C THR A 345 16.10 -36.70 28.28
N SER A 346 16.75 -36.18 29.32
CA SER A 346 18.12 -36.51 29.60
C SER A 346 18.23 -38.04 29.59
N ASP A 347 18.94 -38.59 28.61
CA ASP A 347 19.80 -39.73 28.88
C ASP A 347 20.86 -39.82 27.77
N ASP A 348 22.08 -39.56 28.19
CA ASP A 348 23.29 -39.93 27.50
C ASP A 348 23.28 -41.43 27.20
N THR A 349 23.49 -41.81 25.94
CA THR A 349 24.41 -42.92 25.62
C THR A 349 24.76 -42.96 24.14
N ASN A 350 26.07 -42.96 23.91
CA ASN A 350 26.77 -43.10 22.64
C ASN A 350 26.26 -44.23 21.76
N HIS A 351 25.97 -43.93 20.49
CA HIS A 351 26.20 -44.86 19.38
C HIS A 351 26.69 -44.11 18.13
N TYR A 352 28.00 -43.88 18.05
CA TYR A 352 28.67 -43.57 16.79
C TYR A 352 28.62 -44.80 15.88
N GLN A 353 27.90 -44.72 14.76
CA GLN A 353 28.10 -45.64 13.64
C GLN A 353 29.39 -45.25 12.90
N PRO A 354 30.29 -46.21 12.60
CA PRO A 354 31.49 -45.90 11.84
C PRO A 354 31.13 -45.59 10.37
N PRO A 355 31.84 -44.65 9.72
CA PRO A 355 31.58 -44.28 8.32
C PRO A 355 31.88 -45.45 7.38
N SER A 356 31.02 -45.60 6.37
CA SER A 356 31.05 -46.70 5.39
C SER A 356 32.37 -46.75 4.61
N ASN A 357 32.73 -47.93 4.10
CA ASN A 357 33.96 -48.15 3.35
C ASN A 357 34.11 -47.23 2.11
N VAL A 358 32.99 -46.75 1.55
CA VAL A 358 32.99 -45.80 0.43
C VAL A 358 33.55 -44.43 0.83
N ALA A 359 33.34 -44.00 2.08
CA ALA A 359 33.91 -42.75 2.59
C ALA A 359 35.42 -42.85 2.88
N ARG A 360 35.98 -44.06 2.93
CA ARG A 360 37.40 -44.30 3.24
C ARG A 360 38.28 -44.34 1.98
N GLU A 361 37.73 -44.67 0.81
CA GLU A 361 38.46 -44.68 -0.47
C GLU A 361 38.48 -43.33 -1.19
N ILE A 362 37.55 -42.42 -0.91
CA ILE A 362 37.50 -41.09 -1.56
C ILE A 362 38.52 -40.10 -0.97
N CYS A 363 39.10 -40.43 0.18
CA CYS A 363 40.08 -39.57 0.88
C CYS A 363 41.50 -40.17 0.93
N ALA A 364 41.83 -41.13 0.06
CA ALA A 364 43.17 -41.71 -0.07
C ALA A 364 43.94 -41.09 -1.24
#